data_AF-A0A6H2A5G4-F1
#
_entry.id   AF-A0A6H2A5G4-F1
#
_cell.length_a   1.000
_cell.length_b   1.000
_cell.length_c   1.000
_cell.angle_alpha   90.00
_cell.angle_beta   90.00
_cell.angle_gamma   90.00
#
_symmetry.space_group_name_H-M   'P 1'
#
loop_
_entity.id
_entity.type
_entity.pdbx_description
1 polymer ?
#
loop_
_entity_poly.entity_id
_entity_poly.type
_entity_poly.pdbx_seq_one_letter_code
_entity_poly.pdbx_strand_id
1 'polypeptide(L)' 'MKISELKKLIENIPDDFEFEIEVQKDVPQKELKKRSWAYPLDTERCQTNVKNYDIGWSDKKVKLDVKINEL' A
#
# COMPACT_ATOMS: atom_id res chain seq x y z
N MET A 1 11.16 7.85 8.09
CA MET A 1 11.27 8.69 6.87
C MET A 1 10.62 10.05 7.17
N LYS A 2 11.29 11.16 6.87
CA LYS A 2 10.73 12.51 6.89
C LYS A 2 10.05 12.81 5.54
N ILE A 3 9.07 13.72 5.52
CA ILE A 3 8.39 14.14 4.28
C ILE A 3 9.38 14.66 3.21
N SER A 4 10.47 15.29 3.62
CA SER A 4 11.53 15.75 2.70
C SER A 4 12.21 14.61 1.93
N GLU A 5 12.29 13.43 2.52
CA GLU A 5 12.91 12.26 1.89
C GLU A 5 11.95 11.64 0.87
N LEU A 6 10.66 11.54 1.21
CA LEU A 6 9.62 11.10 0.27
C LEU A 6 9.56 12.03 -0.95
N LYS A 7 9.59 13.35 -0.74
CA LYS A 7 9.58 14.34 -1.83
C LYS A 7 10.74 14.15 -2.81
N LYS A 8 11.94 13.84 -2.31
CA LYS A 8 13.11 13.54 -3.15
C LYS A 8 12.96 12.22 -3.91
N LEU A 9 12.41 11.19 -3.27
CA LEU A 9 12.22 9.89 -3.91
C LEU A 9 11.27 9.95 -5.12
N ILE A 10 10.26 10.82 -5.05
CA ILE A 10 9.26 10.95 -6.11
C ILE A 10 9.55 12.08 -7.10
N GLU A 11 10.66 12.81 -6.96
CA GLU A 11 10.93 14.04 -7.72
C GLU A 11 11.04 13.84 -9.25
N ASN A 12 11.42 12.62 -9.66
CA ASN A 12 11.61 12.27 -11.08
C ASN A 12 10.41 11.51 -11.67
N ILE A 13 9.32 11.36 -10.90
CA ILE A 13 8.10 10.72 -11.39
C ILE A 13 7.30 11.77 -12.18
N PRO A 14 6.88 11.48 -13.43
CA PRO A 14 6.08 12.41 -14.21
C PRO A 14 4.75 12.78 -13.53
N ASP A 15 4.31 14.03 -13.71
CA ASP A 15 3.09 14.58 -13.09
C ASP A 15 1.79 13.87 -13.50
N ASP A 16 1.81 13.11 -14.59
CA ASP A 16 0.66 12.36 -15.09
C ASP A 16 0.53 10.94 -14.53
N PHE A 17 1.37 10.58 -13.54
CA PHE A 17 1.25 9.32 -12.82
C PHE A 17 0.18 9.39 -11.73
N GLU A 18 -0.64 8.35 -11.64
CA GLU A 18 -1.62 8.18 -10.57
C GLU A 18 -0.97 7.53 -9.34
N PHE A 19 -1.30 8.04 -8.15
CA PHE A 19 -0.85 7.47 -6.88
C PHE A 19 -1.88 6.49 -6.31
N GLU A 20 -1.42 5.30 -5.93
CA GLU A 20 -2.16 4.35 -5.12
C GLU A 20 -1.46 4.17 -3.77
N ILE A 21 -2.25 4.16 -2.70
CA ILE A 21 -1.74 3.89 -1.35
C ILE A 21 -2.40 2.61 -0.84
N GLU A 22 -1.57 1.63 -0.50
CA GLU A 22 -2.01 0.41 0.18
C GLU A 22 -1.52 0.45 1.63
N VAL A 23 -2.46 0.37 2.57
CA VAL A 23 -2.17 0.33 4.01
C VAL A 23 -2.40 -1.09 4.50
N GLN A 24 -1.36 -1.70 5.06
CA GLN A 24 -1.41 -3.04 5.64
C GLN A 24 -1.28 -2.94 7.16
N LYS A 25 -2.16 -3.66 7.88
CA LYS A 25 -2.15 -3.79 9.34
C LYS A 25 -2.04 -5.26 9.71
N ASP A 26 -1.21 -5.58 10.70
CA ASP A 26 -1.14 -6.93 11.25
C ASP A 26 -2.45 -7.27 11.96
N VAL A 27 -2.96 -8.49 11.75
CA VAL A 27 -4.18 -8.98 12.40
C VAL A 27 -3.79 -9.75 13.66
N PRO A 28 -4.34 -9.40 14.84
CA PRO A 28 -4.05 -10.14 16.06
C PRO A 28 -4.40 -11.64 15.95
N GLN A 29 -3.55 -12.51 16.49
CA GLN A 29 -3.73 -13.97 16.38
C GLN A 29 -5.07 -14.47 16.94
N LYS A 30 -5.62 -13.77 17.94
CA LYS A 30 -6.94 -14.07 18.52
C LYS A 30 -8.09 -13.80 17.53
N GLU A 31 -7.92 -12.83 16.64
CA GLU A 31 -8.89 -12.49 15.61
C GLU A 31 -8.74 -13.41 14.39
N LEU A 32 -7.50 -13.74 14.02
CA LEU A 32 -7.22 -14.69 12.92
C LEU A 32 -7.92 -16.03 13.10
N LYS A 33 -7.93 -16.58 14.32
CA LYS A 33 -8.60 -17.85 14.65
C LYS A 33 -10.12 -17.82 14.47
N LYS A 34 -10.72 -16.62 14.38
CA LYS A 34 -12.16 -16.44 14.20
C LYS A 34 -12.55 -16.20 12.73
N ARG A 35 -11.57 -16.00 11.84
CA ARG A 35 -11.83 -15.75 10.41
C ARG A 35 -12.01 -17.07 9.66
N SER A 36 -12.88 -17.06 8.66
CA SER A 36 -13.04 -18.17 7.70
C SER A 36 -11.78 -18.38 6.85
N TRP A 37 -10.99 -17.32 6.65
CA TRP A 37 -9.68 -17.34 6.01
C TRP A 37 -8.67 -16.57 6.88
N ALA A 38 -7.71 -17.28 7.45
CA ALA A 38 -6.76 -16.75 8.44
C ALA A 38 -5.56 -16.05 7.79
N TYR A 39 -5.82 -15.02 6.97
CA TYR A 39 -4.76 -14.20 6.38
C TYR A 39 -4.24 -13.16 7.39
N PRO A 40 -2.92 -13.08 7.64
CA PRO A 40 -2.34 -12.34 8.77
C PRO A 40 -2.38 -10.82 8.64
N LEU A 41 -2.86 -10.28 7.52
CA LEU A 41 -2.87 -8.85 7.23
C LEU A 41 -4.28 -8.38 6.85
N ASP A 42 -4.67 -7.22 7.35
CA ASP A 42 -5.77 -6.44 6.79
C ASP A 42 -5.19 -5.39 5.84
N THR A 43 -5.78 -5.29 4.66
CA THR A 43 -5.33 -4.39 3.60
C THR A 43 -6.44 -3.40 3.27
N GLU A 44 -6.16 -2.11 3.47
CA GLU A 44 -7.01 -1.01 3.02
C GLU A 44 -6.34 -0.32 1.83
N ARG A 45 -7.09 -0.14 0.73
CA ARG A 45 -6.59 0.56 -0.47
C ARG A 45 -7.28 1.90 -0.59
N CYS A 46 -6.49 2.97 -0.68
CA CYS A 46 -6.98 4.30 -0.98
C CYS A 46 -6.85 4.51 -2.49
N GLN A 47 -8.00 4.64 -3.17
CA GLN A 47 -8.12 4.76 -4.63
C GLN A 47 -7.43 3.63 -5.41
N THR A 48 -8.17 2.57 -5.72
CA THR A 48 -8.56 2.15 -7.09
C THR A 48 -9.37 0.85 -6.98
N ASN A 49 -10.23 0.58 -7.97
CA ASN A 49 -10.98 -0.69 -8.07
C ASN A 49 -10.13 -1.84 -8.65
N VAL A 50 -8.81 -1.67 -8.78
CA VAL A 50 -7.96 -2.58 -9.54
C VAL A 50 -7.12 -3.43 -8.60
N LYS A 51 -7.16 -4.75 -8.79
CA LYS A 51 -6.32 -5.71 -8.07
C LYS A 51 -4.89 -5.62 -8.62
N ASN A 52 -4.13 -4.64 -8.16
CA ASN A 52 -2.78 -4.36 -8.65
C ASN A 52 -1.74 -5.30 -8.02
N TYR A 53 -1.56 -6.48 -8.62
CA TYR A 53 -0.39 -7.32 -8.39
C TYR A 53 0.73 -7.08 -9.41
N ASP A 54 0.47 -6.26 -10.43
CA ASP A 54 1.39 -6.04 -11.56
C ASP A 54 1.23 -4.60 -12.07
N ILE A 55 1.91 -3.66 -11.42
CA ILE A 55 1.99 -2.26 -11.88
C ILE A 55 3.36 -2.01 -12.48
N GLY A 56 3.38 -1.59 -13.74
CA GLY A 56 4.58 -1.21 -14.46
C GLY A 56 4.66 0.30 -14.69
N TRP A 57 5.84 0.76 -15.12
CA TRP A 57 6.08 2.16 -15.47
C TRP A 57 5.16 2.65 -16.61
N SER A 58 4.81 1.77 -17.56
CA SER A 58 3.91 2.07 -18.66
C SER A 58 2.47 2.32 -18.22
N ASP A 59 2.06 1.80 -17.06
CA ASP A 59 0.72 2.01 -16.51
C ASP A 59 0.57 3.40 -15.90
N LYS A 60 1.67 4.16 -15.79
CA LYS A 60 1.72 5.49 -15.17
C LYS A 60 1.12 5.47 -13.75
N LYS A 61 1.48 4.45 -12.98
CA LYS A 61 1.02 4.27 -11.60
C LYS A 61 2.20 4.19 -10.66
N VAL A 62 2.04 4.82 -9.50
CA VAL A 62 2.96 4.72 -8.37
C VAL A 62 2.23 4.06 -7.22
N LYS A 63 2.78 2.99 -6.65
CA LYS A 63 2.28 2.39 -5.43
C LYS A 63 3.17 2.76 -4.25
N LEU A 64 2.53 3.22 -3.18
CA LEU A 64 3.16 3.35 -1.87
C LEU A 64 2.55 2.33 -0.91
N ASP A 65 3.35 1.34 -0.53
CA ASP A 65 2.98 0.35 0.49
C ASP A 65 3.35 0.88 1.88
N VAL A 66 2.34 1.02 2.73
CA VAL A 66 2.49 1.45 4.13
C VAL A 66 2.12 0.29 5.03
N LYS A 67 3.11 -0.32 5.68
CA LYS A 67 2.87 -1.29 6.75
C LYS A 67 2.86 -0.59 8.10
N ILE A 68 1.74 -0.68 8.82
CA ILE A 68 1.65 -0.26 10.21
C ILE A 68 1.94 -1.50 11.07
N ASN A 69 3.15 -1.58 11.60
CA ASN A 69 3.45 -2.50 12.69
C ASN A 69 2.92 -1.85 13.98
N GLU A 70 2.21 -2.59 14.82
CA GLU A 70 1.77 -2.07 16.13
C GLU A 70 2.97 -1.50 16.91
N LEU A 71 2.76 -0.32 17.52
CA LEU A 71 3.74 0.37 18.38
C LEU A 71 3.86 -0.31 19.75
#